data_AF-A0A257YDR8-F1
#
_entry.id   AF-A0A257YDR8-F1
#
_cell.length_a   1.000
_cell.length_b   1.000
_cell.length_c   1.000
_cell.angle_alpha   90.00
_cell.angle_beta   90.00
_cell.angle_gamma   90.00
#
_symmetry.space_group_name_H-M   'P 1'
#
loop_
_entity.id
_entity.type
_entity.pdbx_description
1 polymer ?
#
loop_
_entity_poly.entity_id
_entity_poly.type
_entity_poly.pdbx_seq_one_letter_code
_entity_poly.pdbx_strand_id
1 'polypeptide(L)'
;DNIGRENTMFIAFSLEAVGVLALGHFGSNPLAFVLLTGLVFFAWGEIYSLFPATCGDTFGSKFATTNAGFLYTAKGTASLVVPIASVAVAQLGNWDLVFLITAGVNALAALMALFVLKPMRARFVADAKLVTAAETKAAQAAH
;
A
#
# COMPACT_ATOMS: atom_id res chain seq x y z
N ASP A 1 8.81 5.65 -14.38
CA ASP A 1 8.65 6.05 -12.97
C ASP A 1 8.96 7.55 -12.86
N ASN A 2 7.94 8.41 -12.96
CA ASN A 2 8.12 9.88 -12.98
C ASN A 2 7.49 10.59 -11.76
N ILE A 3 6.58 9.92 -11.05
CA ILE A 3 5.76 10.53 -9.98
C ILE A 3 6.27 10.12 -8.58
N GLY A 4 7.06 9.04 -8.50
CA GLY A 4 7.61 8.50 -7.25
C GLY A 4 6.66 7.52 -6.55
N ARG A 5 7.20 6.45 -5.97
CA ARG A 5 6.44 5.30 -5.46
C ARG A 5 5.38 5.67 -4.43
N GLU A 6 5.71 6.54 -3.47
CA GLU A 6 4.78 6.94 -2.41
C GLU A 6 3.63 7.78 -2.93
N ASN A 7 3.89 8.64 -3.91
CA ASN A 7 2.84 9.43 -4.55
C ASN A 7 1.94 8.53 -5.41
N THR A 8 2.50 7.52 -6.10
CA THR A 8 1.71 6.52 -6.82
C THR A 8 0.86 5.69 -5.86
N MET A 9 1.41 5.25 -4.72
CA MET A 9 0.65 4.57 -3.66
C MET A 9 -0.52 5.43 -3.16
N PHE A 10 -0.28 6.72 -2.90
CA PHE A 10 -1.33 7.64 -2.48
C PHE A 10 -2.46 7.71 -3.51
N ILE A 11 -2.13 7.84 -4.80
CA ILE A 11 -3.13 7.90 -5.87
C ILE A 11 -3.91 6.60 -5.96
N ALA A 12 -3.22 5.45 -5.95
CA ALA A 12 -3.84 4.13 -6.05
C ALA A 12 -4.81 3.86 -4.89
N PHE A 13 -4.38 4.06 -3.64
CA PHE A 13 -5.25 3.84 -2.48
C PHE A 13 -6.38 4.86 -2.37
N SER A 14 -6.15 6.11 -2.77
CA SER A 14 -7.23 7.10 -2.84
C SER A 14 -8.27 6.72 -3.88
N LEU A 15 -7.82 6.22 -5.04
CA LEU A 15 -8.70 5.73 -6.10
C LEU A 15 -9.50 4.50 -5.65
N GLU A 16 -8.88 3.56 -4.92
CA GLU A 16 -9.59 2.44 -4.32
C GLU A 16 -10.61 2.89 -3.27
N ALA A 17 -10.24 3.81 -2.38
CA ALA A 17 -11.15 4.31 -1.35
C ALA A 17 -12.43 4.91 -1.97
N VAL A 18 -12.26 5.77 -2.96
CA VAL A 18 -13.38 6.37 -3.70
C VAL A 18 -14.11 5.32 -4.53
N GLY A 19 -13.38 4.44 -5.21
CA GLY A 19 -13.93 3.39 -6.07
C GLY A 19 -14.81 2.41 -5.31
N VAL A 20 -14.40 1.99 -4.12
CA VAL A 20 -15.17 1.08 -3.25
C VAL A 20 -16.43 1.75 -2.72
N LEU A 21 -16.37 3.02 -2.30
CA LEU A 21 -17.56 3.76 -1.88
C LEU A 21 -18.54 3.97 -3.05
N ALA A 22 -18.02 4.34 -4.21
CA ALA A 22 -18.81 4.49 -5.42
C ALA A 22 -19.45 3.16 -5.82
N LEU A 23 -18.73 2.04 -5.70
CA LEU A 23 -19.25 0.70 -5.97
C LEU A 23 -20.38 0.33 -5.01
N GLY A 24 -20.23 0.65 -3.73
CA GLY A 24 -21.29 0.45 -2.73
C GLY A 24 -22.57 1.23 -3.05
N HIS A 25 -22.44 2.46 -3.57
CA HIS A 25 -23.60 3.31 -3.85
C HIS A 25 -24.23 3.07 -5.24
N PHE A 26 -23.42 2.89 -6.28
CA PHE A 26 -23.86 2.81 -7.67
C PHE A 26 -23.85 1.38 -8.24
N GLY A 27 -23.38 0.38 -7.48
CA GLY A 27 -23.21 -1.01 -7.95
C GLY A 27 -24.50 -1.74 -8.29
N SER A 28 -25.67 -1.19 -7.95
CA SER A 28 -26.97 -1.71 -8.41
C SER A 28 -27.21 -1.49 -9.90
N ASN A 29 -26.54 -0.50 -10.52
CA ASN A 29 -26.55 -0.29 -11.95
C ASN A 29 -25.51 -1.22 -12.62
N PRO A 30 -25.90 -2.11 -13.55
CA PRO A 30 -24.99 -3.09 -14.15
C PRO A 30 -23.79 -2.47 -14.87
N LEU A 31 -23.97 -1.35 -15.57
CA LEU A 31 -22.86 -0.66 -16.24
C LEU A 31 -21.91 -0.03 -15.24
N ALA A 32 -22.44 0.66 -14.22
CA ALA A 32 -21.62 1.24 -13.16
C ALA A 32 -20.85 0.16 -12.41
N PHE A 33 -21.48 -0.98 -12.10
CA PHE A 33 -20.82 -2.12 -11.48
C PHE A 33 -19.61 -2.60 -12.27
N VAL A 34 -19.74 -2.83 -13.57
CA VAL A 34 -18.63 -3.30 -14.43
C VAL A 34 -17.50 -2.28 -14.47
N LEU A 35 -17.82 -0.99 -14.64
CA LEU A 35 -16.81 0.06 -14.72
C LEU A 35 -16.09 0.26 -13.38
N LEU A 36 -16.83 0.30 -12.28
CA LEU A 36 -16.28 0.54 -10.94
C LEU A 36 -15.50 -0.67 -10.41
N THR A 37 -15.97 -1.90 -10.66
CA THR A 37 -15.18 -3.10 -10.34
C THR A 37 -13.90 -3.13 -11.16
N GLY A 38 -13.96 -2.84 -12.47
CA GLY A 38 -12.77 -2.70 -13.30
C GLY A 38 -11.76 -1.67 -12.77
N LEU A 39 -12.26 -0.51 -12.32
CA LEU A 39 -11.43 0.53 -11.69
C LEU A 39 -10.76 0.05 -10.39
N VAL A 40 -11.52 -0.61 -9.52
CA VAL A 40 -11.00 -1.16 -8.26
C VAL A 40 -9.94 -2.23 -8.53
N PHE A 41 -10.19 -3.16 -9.46
CA PHE A 41 -9.21 -4.18 -9.85
C PHE A 41 -7.96 -3.59 -10.52
N PHE A 42 -8.12 -2.52 -11.30
CA PHE A 42 -7.01 -1.81 -11.90
C PHE A 42 -6.08 -1.22 -10.83
N ALA A 43 -6.66 -0.49 -9.86
CA ALA A 43 -5.89 0.09 -8.75
C ALA A 43 -5.20 -0.96 -7.88
N TRP A 44 -5.83 -2.12 -7.71
CA TRP A 44 -5.29 -3.23 -6.92
C TRP A 44 -4.01 -3.83 -7.51
N GLY A 45 -3.85 -3.82 -8.83
CA GLY A 45 -2.64 -4.33 -9.49
C GLY A 45 -1.36 -3.60 -9.09
N GLU A 46 -1.46 -2.29 -8.82
CA GLU A 46 -0.34 -1.43 -8.45
C GLU A 46 0.28 -1.80 -7.10
N ILE A 47 -0.46 -2.45 -6.20
CA ILE A 47 0.03 -2.91 -4.88
C ILE A 47 1.19 -3.90 -5.05
N TYR A 48 1.09 -4.82 -6.01
CA TYR A 48 2.09 -5.87 -6.22
C TYR A 48 3.40 -5.35 -6.78
N SER A 49 3.38 -4.24 -7.51
CA SER A 49 4.57 -3.61 -8.05
C SER A 49 5.16 -2.60 -7.06
N LEU A 50 4.33 -1.82 -6.38
CA LEU A 50 4.76 -0.71 -5.53
C LEU A 50 5.37 -1.18 -4.21
N PHE A 51 4.75 -2.12 -3.50
CA PHE A 51 5.25 -2.52 -2.16
C PHE A 51 6.60 -3.25 -2.22
N PRO A 52 6.78 -4.32 -3.03
CA PRO A 52 8.07 -5.00 -3.11
C PRO A 52 9.19 -4.08 -3.58
N ALA A 53 8.90 -3.22 -4.55
CA ALA A 53 9.89 -2.30 -5.07
C ALA A 53 10.23 -1.18 -4.08
N THR A 54 9.26 -0.70 -3.28
CA THR A 54 9.52 0.24 -2.18
C THR A 54 10.35 -0.41 -1.07
N CYS A 55 10.08 -1.67 -0.73
CA CYS A 55 10.90 -2.43 0.22
C CYS A 55 12.32 -2.62 -0.29
N GLY A 56 12.49 -2.98 -1.57
CA GLY A 56 13.80 -3.13 -2.21
C GLY A 56 14.60 -1.83 -2.22
N ASP A 57 13.96 -0.73 -2.62
CA ASP A 57 14.59 0.60 -2.64
C ASP A 57 14.95 1.12 -1.25
N THR A 58 14.24 0.70 -0.20
CA THR A 58 14.46 1.19 1.17
C THR A 58 15.50 0.35 1.91
N PHE A 59 15.37 -0.98 1.88
CA PHE A 59 16.18 -1.88 2.70
C PHE A 59 17.30 -2.58 1.92
N GLY A 60 17.34 -2.41 0.59
CA GLY A 60 18.29 -3.09 -0.28
C GLY A 60 18.00 -4.58 -0.44
N SER A 61 18.88 -5.25 -1.17
CA SER A 61 18.70 -6.67 -1.55
C SER A 61 19.22 -7.67 -0.52
N LYS A 62 20.01 -7.24 0.48
CA LYS A 62 20.67 -8.12 1.47
C LYS A 62 19.70 -9.04 2.21
N PHE A 63 18.50 -8.55 2.52
CA PHE A 63 17.42 -9.30 3.18
C PHE A 63 16.15 -9.37 2.33
N ALA A 64 16.28 -9.36 0.99
CA ALA A 64 15.15 -9.31 0.07
C ALA A 64 14.13 -10.44 0.30
N THR A 65 14.59 -11.68 0.46
CA THR A 65 13.72 -12.84 0.71
C THR A 65 12.95 -12.71 2.01
N THR A 66 13.61 -12.27 3.09
CA THR A 66 12.98 -12.05 4.39
C THR A 66 11.95 -10.93 4.34
N ASN A 67 12.28 -9.81 3.69
CA ASN A 67 11.37 -8.67 3.51
C ASN A 67 10.13 -9.06 2.68
N ALA A 68 10.33 -9.83 1.60
CA ALA A 68 9.22 -10.39 0.84
C ALA A 68 8.37 -11.32 1.71
N GLY A 69 8.99 -12.19 2.52
CA GLY A 69 8.30 -13.03 3.48
C GLY A 69 7.39 -12.25 4.43
N PHE A 70 7.86 -11.13 4.98
CA PHE A 70 7.04 -10.25 5.82
C PHE A 70 5.82 -9.66 5.08
N LEU A 71 5.99 -9.21 3.83
CA LEU A 71 4.87 -8.71 3.02
C LEU A 71 3.80 -9.79 2.78
N TYR A 72 4.22 -11.03 2.49
CA TYR A 72 3.29 -12.15 2.28
C TYR A 72 2.61 -12.58 3.58
N THR A 73 3.34 -12.59 4.70
CA THR A 73 2.74 -12.86 6.02
C THR A 73 1.71 -11.80 6.35
N ALA A 74 2.01 -10.51 6.17
CA ALA A 74 1.05 -9.43 6.39
C ALA A 74 -0.21 -9.60 5.52
N LYS A 75 -0.04 -9.97 4.24
CA LYS A 75 -1.16 -10.28 3.34
C LYS A 75 -2.00 -11.48 3.82
N GLY A 76 -1.35 -12.55 4.26
CA GLY A 76 -2.02 -13.73 4.83
C GLY A 76 -2.75 -13.42 6.15
N THR A 77 -2.19 -12.55 6.99
CA THR A 77 -2.87 -12.08 8.20
C THR A 77 -4.09 -11.24 7.84
N ALA A 78 -4.00 -10.35 6.85
CA ALA A 78 -5.12 -9.54 6.41
C ALA A 78 -6.28 -10.38 5.82
N SER A 79 -6.00 -11.51 5.18
CA SER A 79 -7.05 -12.37 4.62
C SER A 79 -7.96 -13.00 5.69
N LEU A 80 -7.52 -13.06 6.95
CA LEU A 80 -8.34 -13.50 8.07
C LEU A 80 -9.51 -12.57 8.38
N VAL A 81 -9.51 -11.34 7.85
CA VAL A 81 -10.62 -10.38 7.98
C VAL A 81 -11.80 -10.78 7.08
N VAL A 82 -11.56 -11.53 6.00
CA VAL A 82 -12.60 -11.89 5.02
C VAL A 82 -13.72 -12.74 5.64
N PRO A 83 -13.45 -13.82 6.40
CA PRO A 83 -14.51 -14.56 7.09
C PRO A 83 -15.31 -13.72 8.07
N ILE A 84 -14.66 -12.77 8.77
CA ILE A 84 -15.31 -11.86 9.72
C ILE A 84 -16.29 -10.95 8.96
N ALA A 85 -15.86 -10.39 7.83
CA ALA A 85 -16.72 -9.60 6.96
C ALA A 85 -17.93 -10.41 6.46
N SER A 86 -17.73 -11.67 6.04
CA SER A 86 -18.82 -12.55 5.61
C SER A 86 -19.85 -12.79 6.70
N VAL A 87 -19.42 -13.02 7.94
CA VAL A 87 -20.34 -13.18 9.08
C VAL A 87 -21.11 -11.88 9.36
N ALA A 88 -20.43 -10.73 9.32
CA ALA A 88 -21.08 -9.43 9.51
C ALA A 88 -22.16 -9.17 8.45
N VAL A 89 -21.88 -9.46 7.18
CA VAL A 89 -22.86 -9.34 6.08
C VAL A 89 -24.04 -10.28 6.29
N ALA A 90 -23.80 -11.52 6.71
CA ALA A 90 -24.86 -12.49 6.98
C ALA A 90 -25.82 -12.04 8.10
N GLN A 91 -25.31 -11.30 9.10
CA GLN A 91 -26.12 -10.79 10.21
C GLN A 91 -26.83 -9.46 9.88
N LEU A 92 -26.15 -8.54 9.18
CA LEU A 92 -26.65 -7.20 8.87
C LEU A 92 -27.51 -7.17 7.60
N GLY A 93 -27.39 -8.18 6.72
CA GLY A 93 -28.13 -8.28 5.47
C GLY A 93 -27.66 -7.32 4.37
N ASN A 94 -26.56 -6.59 4.57
CA ASN A 94 -26.01 -5.64 3.59
C ASN A 94 -24.47 -5.62 3.62
N TRP A 95 -23.88 -4.99 2.61
CA TRP A 95 -22.42 -4.84 2.44
C TRP A 95 -21.89 -3.47 2.87
N ASP A 96 -22.76 -2.57 3.32
CA ASP A 96 -22.42 -1.15 3.55
C ASP A 96 -21.27 -1.01 4.56
N LEU A 97 -21.32 -1.77 5.65
CA LEU A 97 -20.27 -1.76 6.66
C LEU A 97 -18.93 -2.23 6.10
N VAL A 98 -18.94 -3.26 5.25
CA VAL A 98 -17.71 -3.79 4.64
C VAL A 98 -17.12 -2.76 3.69
N PHE A 99 -17.94 -2.17 2.81
CA PHE A 99 -17.48 -1.13 1.88
C PHE A 99 -16.94 0.10 2.63
N LEU A 100 -17.62 0.53 3.70
CA LEU A 100 -17.17 1.67 4.51
C LEU A 100 -15.83 1.39 5.20
N ILE A 101 -15.68 0.21 5.82
CA ILE A 101 -14.42 -0.17 6.48
C ILE A 101 -13.29 -0.30 5.44
N THR A 102 -13.54 -0.97 4.32
CA THR A 102 -12.56 -1.12 3.24
C THR A 102 -12.11 0.25 2.71
N ALA A 103 -13.05 1.16 2.45
CA ALA A 103 -12.72 2.51 2.04
C ALA A 103 -11.92 3.27 3.10
N GLY A 104 -12.29 3.15 4.37
CA GLY A 104 -11.57 3.76 5.49
C GLY A 104 -10.12 3.27 5.62
N VAL A 105 -9.90 1.96 5.48
CA VAL A 105 -8.55 1.37 5.51
C VAL A 105 -7.73 1.84 4.32
N ASN A 106 -8.31 1.91 3.12
CA ASN A 106 -7.63 2.45 1.94
C ASN A 106 -7.28 3.93 2.09
N ALA A 107 -8.21 4.75 2.57
CA ALA A 107 -7.95 6.15 2.85
C ALA A 107 -6.81 6.33 3.88
N LEU A 108 -6.83 5.53 4.95
CA LEU A 108 -5.75 5.52 5.95
C LEU A 108 -4.40 5.13 5.32
N ALA A 109 -4.36 4.09 4.49
CA ALA A 109 -3.16 3.65 3.79
C ALA A 109 -2.61 4.74 2.86
N ALA A 110 -3.49 5.45 2.13
CA ALA A 110 -3.13 6.59 1.31
C ALA A 110 -2.45 7.69 2.15
N LEU A 111 -3.06 8.06 3.27
CA LEU A 111 -2.49 9.05 4.20
C LEU A 111 -1.14 8.58 4.75
N MET A 112 -1.03 7.30 5.15
CA MET A 112 0.24 6.74 5.63
C MET A 112 1.34 6.78 4.56
N ALA A 113 1.02 6.58 3.28
CA ALA A 113 2.01 6.67 2.20
C ALA A 113 2.70 8.05 2.16
N LEU A 114 1.93 9.13 2.34
CA LEU A 114 2.48 10.50 2.32
C LEU A 114 3.05 10.94 3.66
N PHE A 115 2.35 10.69 4.77
CA PHE A 115 2.69 11.27 6.06
C PHE A 115 3.63 10.40 6.91
N VAL A 116 3.73 9.11 6.61
CA VAL A 116 4.57 8.18 7.37
C VAL A 116 5.69 7.64 6.48
N LEU A 117 5.35 6.99 5.37
CA LEU A 117 6.30 6.28 4.54
C LEU A 117 7.29 7.23 3.85
N LYS A 118 6.78 8.27 3.19
CA LYS A 118 7.60 9.27 2.50
C LYS A 118 8.65 9.94 3.41
N PRO A 119 8.30 10.52 4.58
CA PRO A 119 9.31 11.11 5.47
C PRO A 119 10.24 10.06 6.10
N MET A 120 9.73 8.86 6.44
CA MET A 120 10.56 7.77 6.96
C MET A 120 11.64 7.36 5.96
N ARG A 121 11.27 7.15 4.70
CA ARG A 121 12.22 6.79 3.63
C ARG A 121 13.23 7.88 3.37
N ALA A 122 12.79 9.14 3.33
CA ALA A 122 13.69 10.27 3.17
C ALA A 122 14.77 10.33 4.27
N ARG A 123 14.38 10.09 5.54
CA ARG A 123 15.31 10.00 6.67
C ARG A 123 16.25 8.82 6.54
N PHE A 124 15.73 7.63 6.25
CA PHE A 124 16.54 6.42 6.12
C PHE A 124 17.63 6.56 5.04
N VAL A 125 17.28 7.13 3.88
CA VAL A 125 18.22 7.39 2.79
C VAL A 125 19.25 8.47 3.18
N ALA A 126 18.84 9.51 3.91
CA ALA A 126 19.76 10.54 4.38
C ALA A 126 20.78 9.97 5.37
N ASP A 127 20.33 9.18 6.34
CA ASP A 127 21.20 8.54 7.33
C ASP A 127 22.20 7.59 6.67
N ALA A 128 21.75 6.79 5.70
CA ALA A 128 22.64 5.91 4.93
C ALA A 128 23.74 6.69 4.19
N LYS A 129 23.42 7.84 3.59
CA LYS A 129 24.41 8.71 2.93
C LYS A 129 25.45 9.26 3.91
N LEU A 130 25.04 9.61 5.13
CA LEU A 130 25.95 10.12 6.16
C LEU A 130 26.95 9.05 6.60
N VAL A 131 26.49 7.80 6.79
CA VAL A 131 27.36 6.66 7.11
C VAL A 131 28.38 6.42 5.99
N THR A 132 27.93 6.32 4.74
CA THR A 132 28.82 6.10 3.59
C THR A 132 29.84 7.23 3.41
N ALA A 133 29.44 8.49 3.64
CA ALA A 133 30.35 9.63 3.58
C ALA A 133 31.41 9.58 4.70
N ALA A 134 31.04 9.16 5.90
CA ALA A 134 31.97 8.98 7.02
C ALA A 134 32.98 7.85 6.74
N GLU A 135 32.51 6.70 6.23
CA GLU A 135 33.36 5.57 5.83
C GLU A 135 34.36 5.97 4.74
N THR A 136 33.90 6.72 3.73
CA THR A 136 34.75 7.20 2.64
C THR A 136 35.84 8.14 3.16
N LYS A 137 35.51 9.08 4.06
CA LYS A 137 36.48 9.98 4.69
C LYS A 137 37.49 9.23 5.55
N ALA A 138 37.04 8.23 6.32
CA ALA A 138 37.93 7.41 7.14
C ALA A 138 38.91 6.61 6.29
N ALA A 139 38.45 6.02 5.18
CA ALA A 139 39.30 5.31 4.23
C ALA A 139 40.36 6.23 3.59
N GLN A 140 39.98 7.46 3.21
CA GLN A 140 40.91 8.44 2.65
C GLN A 140 41.96 8.92 3.65
N ALA A 141 41.62 9.04 4.94
CA ALA A 141 42.55 9.45 5.99
C ALA A 141 43.53 8.33 6.42
N ALA A 142 43.25 7.08 6.05
CA ALA A 142 44.11 5.92 6.32
C ALA A 142 45.15 5.65 5.23
N HIS A 143 45.11 6.43 4.13
CA HIS A 143 46.08 6.44 3.04
C HIS A 143 47.01 7.65 3.15
#